data_AF-A0AAU7QQW8-F1
#
_entry.id   AF-A0AAU7QQW8-F1
#
_cell.length_a   1.000
_cell.length_b   1.000
_cell.length_c   1.000
_cell.angle_alpha   90.00
_cell.angle_beta   90.00
_cell.angle_gamma   90.00
#
_symmetry.space_group_name_H-M   'P 1'
#
loop_
_entity.id
_entity.type
_entity.pdbx_description
1 polymer ?
#
loop_
_entity_poly.entity_id
_entity_poly.type
_entity_poly.pdbx_seq_one_letter_code
_entity_poly.pdbx_strand_id
1 'polypeptide(L)'
;MEVSGTQTPRPPALPSSTTYRLPPGLGGAVGIIAGYFALQLLAGFAFALVAMFAAMFDHPATGLEVAVGTTLARPGMQAWLAIVSLGVAAPLTLWLAHRQWGAWWSTAQPPGLGFVAPSRTWFFALAIATGLLLPWIGSLLTQWLAHGHPVTQDIEQIGARTPLASRLLLVLVVVGVGPVVEELLFRGVLLSALMRHCRAGLAVALSSLAFALIHLPGLDYQWYALPNLLLLAVLLAVLRLGSKSIWPGVLAHGINNLLAVVGWFIAVRATG
;
A
#
# COMPACT_ATOMS: atom_id res chain seq x y z
N MET A 1 -40.89 -46.25 -52.12
CA MET A 1 -39.93 -46.84 -51.16
C MET A 1 -38.92 -45.75 -50.82
N GLU A 2 -39.15 -45.00 -49.74
CA GLU A 2 -38.16 -44.06 -49.21
C GLU A 2 -37.31 -44.81 -48.18
N VAL A 3 -35.99 -44.80 -48.40
CA VAL A 3 -35.01 -45.38 -47.48
C VAL A 3 -34.65 -44.32 -46.45
N SER A 4 -35.14 -44.50 -45.22
CA SER A 4 -34.82 -43.65 -44.07
C SER A 4 -33.37 -43.89 -43.63
N GLY A 5 -32.51 -42.90 -43.83
CA GLY A 5 -31.11 -42.94 -43.40
C GLY A 5 -30.97 -42.69 -41.90
N THR A 6 -30.36 -43.63 -41.19
CA THR A 6 -30.02 -43.51 -39.76
C THR A 6 -28.86 -42.53 -39.56
N GLN A 7 -29.13 -41.36 -38.97
CA GLN A 7 -28.08 -40.44 -38.52
C GLN A 7 -27.41 -40.99 -37.26
N THR A 8 -26.11 -41.26 -37.33
CA THR A 8 -25.29 -41.59 -36.16
C THR A 8 -25.15 -40.36 -35.24
N PRO A 9 -25.30 -40.49 -33.91
CA PRO A 9 -25.16 -39.37 -32.99
C PRO A 9 -23.72 -38.84 -32.98
N ARG A 10 -23.56 -37.52 -33.08
CA ARG A 10 -22.24 -36.86 -32.94
C ARG A 10 -21.68 -37.12 -31.54
N PRO A 11 -20.38 -37.41 -31.40
CA PRO A 11 -19.74 -37.48 -30.09
C PRO A 11 -19.88 -36.14 -29.35
N PRO A 12 -20.00 -36.15 -28.01
CA PRO A 12 -20.11 -34.93 -27.23
C PRO A 12 -18.89 -34.05 -27.47
N ALA A 13 -19.13 -32.76 -27.71
CA ALA A 13 -18.08 -31.77 -27.86
C ALA A 13 -17.19 -31.78 -26.60
N LEU A 14 -15.88 -31.93 -26.79
CA LEU A 14 -14.92 -31.78 -25.70
C LEU A 14 -15.10 -30.38 -25.08
N PRO A 15 -15.13 -30.26 -23.73
CA PRO A 15 -15.23 -28.96 -23.10
C PRO A 15 -14.12 -28.06 -23.62
N SER A 16 -14.48 -26.86 -24.06
CA SER A 16 -13.54 -25.83 -24.48
C SER A 16 -12.46 -25.67 -23.41
N SER A 17 -11.21 -25.56 -23.83
CA SER A 17 -10.06 -25.40 -22.96
C SER A 17 -10.21 -24.13 -22.11
N THR A 18 -10.83 -24.26 -20.93
CA THR A 18 -10.85 -23.20 -19.94
C THR A 18 -9.40 -22.97 -19.53
N THR A 19 -8.79 -21.88 -19.99
CA THR A 19 -7.48 -21.45 -19.52
C THR A 19 -7.57 -21.26 -18.01
N TYR A 20 -7.10 -22.23 -17.23
CA TYR A 20 -7.00 -22.12 -15.78
C TYR A 20 -6.05 -20.96 -15.46
N ARG A 21 -6.60 -19.81 -15.06
CA ARG A 21 -5.78 -18.69 -14.59
C ARG A 21 -5.20 -19.06 -13.23
N LEU A 22 -3.87 -19.13 -13.16
CA LEU A 22 -3.17 -19.47 -11.93
C LEU A 22 -3.41 -18.37 -10.86
N PRO A 23 -3.57 -18.76 -9.58
CA PRO A 23 -3.58 -17.81 -8.47
C PRO A 23 -2.19 -17.15 -8.28
N PRO A 24 -2.08 -16.13 -7.42
CA PRO A 24 -0.80 -15.52 -7.10
C PRO A 24 0.23 -16.54 -6.63
N GLY A 25 1.38 -16.57 -7.32
CA GLY A 25 2.58 -17.28 -6.90
C GLY A 25 3.61 -16.32 -6.30
N LEU A 26 4.62 -16.84 -5.60
CA LEU A 26 5.64 -16.01 -4.92
C LEU A 26 6.38 -15.07 -5.89
N GLY A 27 6.79 -15.56 -7.06
CA GLY A 27 7.46 -14.72 -8.06
C GLY A 27 6.59 -13.57 -8.56
N GLY A 28 5.30 -13.84 -8.82
CA GLY A 28 4.34 -12.80 -9.22
C GLY A 28 4.07 -11.78 -8.10
N ALA A 29 3.98 -12.26 -6.85
CA ALA A 29 3.79 -11.41 -5.67
C ALA A 29 5.00 -10.48 -5.45
N VAL A 30 6.21 -11.01 -5.46
CA VAL A 30 7.43 -10.21 -5.34
C VAL A 30 7.57 -9.25 -6.52
N GLY A 31 7.29 -9.71 -7.74
CA GLY A 31 7.36 -8.89 -8.96
C GLY A 31 6.41 -7.70 -8.93
N ILE A 32 5.15 -7.87 -8.52
CA ILE A 32 4.21 -6.76 -8.46
C ILE A 32 4.53 -5.78 -7.32
N ILE A 33 5.02 -6.27 -6.18
CA ILE A 33 5.47 -5.40 -5.08
C ILE A 33 6.68 -4.58 -5.52
N ALA A 34 7.71 -5.23 -6.06
CA ALA A 34 8.89 -4.53 -6.58
C ALA A 34 8.51 -3.54 -7.69
N GLY A 35 7.61 -3.93 -8.59
CA GLY A 35 7.06 -3.07 -9.63
C GLY A 35 6.35 -1.84 -9.08
N TYR A 36 5.54 -1.98 -8.04
CA TYR A 36 4.86 -0.86 -7.38
C TYR A 36 5.85 0.17 -6.82
N PHE A 37 6.88 -0.26 -6.10
CA PHE A 37 7.89 0.65 -5.57
C PHE A 37 8.79 1.24 -6.66
N ALA A 38 9.14 0.46 -7.69
CA ALA A 38 9.86 0.97 -8.86
C ALA A 38 9.05 2.06 -9.59
N LEU A 39 7.74 1.86 -9.76
CA LEU A 39 6.85 2.87 -10.35
C LEU A 39 6.79 4.14 -9.52
N GLN A 40 6.74 4.03 -8.19
CA GLN A 40 6.78 5.21 -7.33
C GLN A 40 8.09 6.00 -7.49
N LEU A 41 9.24 5.30 -7.48
CA LEU A 41 10.54 5.94 -7.66
C LEU A 41 10.64 6.63 -9.03
N LEU A 42 10.21 5.94 -10.10
CA LEU A 42 10.24 6.49 -11.46
C LEU A 42 9.32 7.70 -11.61
N ALA A 43 8.08 7.62 -11.09
CA ALA A 43 7.11 8.72 -11.16
C ALA A 43 7.56 9.92 -10.32
N GLY A 44 8.07 9.69 -9.11
CA GLY A 44 8.62 10.74 -8.25
C GLY A 44 9.85 11.40 -8.89
N PHE A 45 10.77 10.61 -9.44
CA PHE A 45 11.95 11.12 -10.15
C PHE A 45 11.57 11.94 -11.39
N ALA A 46 10.64 11.44 -12.22
CA ALA A 46 10.15 12.17 -13.39
C ALA A 46 9.52 13.50 -13.00
N PHE A 47 8.70 13.52 -11.94
CA PHE A 47 8.12 14.75 -11.41
C PHE A 47 9.19 15.73 -10.90
N ALA A 48 10.18 15.24 -10.15
CA ALA A 48 11.29 16.06 -9.66
C ALA A 48 12.08 16.70 -10.82
N LEU A 49 12.34 15.95 -11.88
CA LEU A 49 13.01 16.48 -13.08
C LEU A 49 12.18 17.57 -13.75
N VAL A 50 10.87 17.36 -13.94
CA VAL A 50 9.98 18.39 -14.53
C VAL A 50 9.97 19.66 -13.68
N ALA A 51 9.85 19.52 -12.36
CA ALA A 51 9.87 20.64 -11.43
C ALA A 51 11.22 21.41 -11.47
N MET A 52 12.33 20.68 -11.60
CA MET A 52 13.66 21.25 -11.73
C MET A 52 13.84 22.01 -13.04
N PHE A 53 13.42 21.42 -14.17
CA PHE A 53 13.48 22.11 -15.46
C PHE A 53 12.63 23.38 -15.45
N ALA A 54 11.41 23.33 -14.89
CA ALA A 54 10.58 24.52 -14.72
C ALA A 54 11.30 25.60 -13.89
N ALA A 55 11.97 25.22 -12.79
CA ALA A 55 12.76 26.15 -11.99
C ALA A 55 13.89 26.81 -12.79
N MET A 56 14.57 26.05 -13.65
CA MET A 56 15.63 26.57 -14.51
C MET A 56 15.09 27.49 -15.61
N PHE A 57 13.89 27.23 -16.13
CA PHE A 57 13.23 28.14 -17.08
C PHE A 57 12.88 29.48 -16.45
N ASP A 58 12.39 29.49 -15.21
CA ASP A 58 12.06 30.73 -14.48
C ASP A 58 13.32 31.51 -14.08
N HIS A 59 14.44 30.82 -13.84
CA HIS A 59 15.72 31.40 -13.44
C HIS A 59 16.90 30.86 -14.26
N PRO A 60 17.05 31.27 -15.53
CA PRO A 60 17.98 30.65 -16.49
C PRO A 60 19.47 30.81 -16.17
N ALA A 61 19.84 31.70 -15.24
CA ALA A 61 21.21 31.87 -14.77
C ALA A 61 21.59 30.91 -13.61
N THR A 62 20.66 30.08 -13.12
CA THR A 62 20.94 29.16 -12.01
C THR A 62 21.65 27.90 -12.50
N GLY A 63 22.78 27.56 -11.88
CA GLY A 63 23.48 26.30 -12.15
C GLY A 63 22.69 25.08 -11.66
N LEU A 64 22.98 23.90 -12.21
CA LEU A 64 22.26 22.65 -11.92
C LEU A 64 22.17 22.32 -10.43
N GLU A 65 23.27 22.48 -9.68
CA GLU A 65 23.32 22.19 -8.24
C GLU A 65 22.34 23.07 -7.46
N VAL A 66 22.30 24.37 -7.77
CA VAL A 66 21.37 25.33 -7.16
C VAL A 66 19.94 25.00 -7.57
N ALA A 67 19.69 24.64 -8.83
CA ALA A 67 18.36 24.26 -9.32
C ALA A 67 17.82 23.00 -8.61
N VAL A 68 18.67 21.98 -8.40
CA VAL A 68 18.31 20.78 -7.63
C VAL A 68 18.01 21.14 -6.17
N GLY A 69 18.93 21.84 -5.49
CA GLY A 69 18.77 22.19 -4.08
C GLY A 69 17.53 23.04 -3.82
N THR A 70 17.30 24.06 -4.64
CA THR A 70 16.12 24.93 -4.53
C THR A 70 14.82 24.21 -4.84
N THR A 71 14.80 23.32 -5.83
CA THR A 71 13.60 22.53 -6.17
C THR A 71 13.22 21.58 -5.05
N LEU A 72 14.18 20.82 -4.51
CA LEU A 72 13.93 19.88 -3.42
C LEU A 72 13.55 20.57 -2.11
N ALA A 73 14.06 21.78 -1.89
CA ALA A 73 13.72 22.61 -0.73
C ALA A 73 12.35 23.30 -0.83
N ARG A 74 11.64 23.23 -1.96
CA ARG A 74 10.35 23.92 -2.13
C ARG A 74 9.33 23.44 -1.09
N PRO A 75 8.58 24.37 -0.46
CA PRO A 75 7.45 24.05 0.39
C PRO A 75 6.50 23.02 -0.25
N GLY A 76 6.29 21.88 0.41
CA GLY A 76 5.40 20.83 -0.08
C GLY A 76 5.94 19.96 -1.23
N MET A 77 7.22 20.07 -1.61
CA MET A 77 7.81 19.20 -2.65
C MET A 77 7.68 17.71 -2.28
N GLN A 78 7.95 17.36 -1.02
CA GLN A 78 7.78 15.99 -0.51
C GLN A 78 6.33 15.50 -0.61
N ALA A 79 5.37 16.39 -0.33
CA ALA A 79 3.95 16.07 -0.49
C ALA A 79 3.60 15.78 -1.95
N TRP A 80 4.06 16.62 -2.88
CA TRP A 80 3.82 16.42 -4.30
C TRP A 80 4.51 15.18 -4.86
N LEU A 81 5.74 14.89 -4.41
CA LEU A 81 6.43 13.64 -4.77
C LEU A 81 5.60 12.43 -4.38
N ALA A 82 5.09 12.39 -3.14
CA ALA A 82 4.22 11.30 -2.67
C ALA A 82 2.87 11.24 -3.41
N ILE A 83 2.23 12.40 -3.65
CA ILE A 83 0.94 12.48 -4.36
C ILE A 83 1.08 11.96 -5.79
N VAL A 84 2.09 12.42 -6.53
CA VAL A 84 2.29 12.04 -7.94
C VAL A 84 2.76 10.59 -8.04
N SER A 85 3.71 10.18 -7.20
CA SER A 85 4.23 8.81 -7.22
C SER A 85 3.12 7.80 -6.94
N LEU A 86 2.30 8.03 -5.90
CA LEU A 86 1.21 7.14 -5.54
C LEU A 86 0.04 7.24 -6.53
N GLY A 87 -0.25 8.44 -7.04
CA GLY A 87 -1.26 8.70 -8.06
C GLY A 87 -0.99 7.97 -9.38
N VAL A 88 0.27 7.69 -9.71
CA VAL A 88 0.65 6.87 -10.87
C VAL A 88 0.76 5.39 -10.50
N ALA A 89 1.48 5.07 -9.43
CA ALA A 89 1.81 3.70 -9.08
C ALA A 89 0.59 2.87 -8.63
N ALA A 90 -0.31 3.44 -7.82
CA ALA A 90 -1.48 2.73 -7.32
C ALA A 90 -2.44 2.26 -8.42
N PRO A 91 -2.96 3.12 -9.32
CA PRO A 91 -3.89 2.66 -10.36
C PRO A 91 -3.24 1.67 -11.33
N LEU A 92 -1.97 1.88 -11.70
CA LEU A 92 -1.26 0.95 -12.58
C LEU A 92 -1.07 -0.42 -11.90
N THR A 93 -0.74 -0.43 -10.62
CA THR A 93 -0.61 -1.66 -9.82
C THR A 93 -1.95 -2.38 -9.68
N LEU A 94 -3.03 -1.66 -9.38
CA LEU A 94 -4.40 -2.21 -9.32
C LEU A 94 -4.81 -2.82 -10.66
N TRP A 95 -4.55 -2.12 -11.77
CA TRP A 95 -4.82 -2.60 -13.11
C TRP A 95 -4.00 -3.86 -13.45
N LEU A 96 -2.69 -3.86 -13.17
CA LEU A 96 -1.82 -5.02 -13.38
C LEU A 96 -2.28 -6.22 -12.54
N ALA A 97 -2.58 -6.02 -11.26
CA ALA A 97 -3.07 -7.06 -10.36
C ALA A 97 -4.40 -7.64 -10.87
N HIS A 98 -5.35 -6.79 -11.27
CA HIS A 98 -6.64 -7.25 -11.79
C HIS A 98 -6.48 -8.00 -13.13
N ARG A 99 -5.57 -7.56 -14.00
CA ARG A 99 -5.27 -8.25 -15.26
C ARG A 99 -4.66 -9.63 -15.03
N GLN A 100 -3.75 -9.75 -14.06
CA GLN A 100 -3.06 -11.01 -13.74
C GLN A 100 -3.96 -11.99 -12.97
N TRP A 101 -4.73 -11.50 -11.99
CA TRP A 101 -5.45 -12.33 -11.02
C TRP A 101 -6.95 -12.01 -10.91
N GLY A 102 -7.56 -11.44 -11.94
CA GLY A 102 -8.98 -11.08 -11.94
C GLY A 102 -9.92 -12.23 -11.55
N ALA A 103 -9.58 -13.47 -11.94
CA ALA A 103 -10.35 -14.67 -11.55
C ALA A 103 -10.34 -14.95 -10.04
N TRP A 104 -9.36 -14.42 -9.30
CA TRP A 104 -9.16 -14.61 -7.86
C TRP A 104 -9.46 -13.34 -7.05
N TRP A 105 -9.82 -12.24 -7.73
CA TRP A 105 -10.00 -10.92 -7.14
C TRP A 105 -11.01 -10.94 -5.98
N SER A 106 -12.21 -11.46 -6.25
CA SER A 106 -13.31 -11.57 -5.30
C SER A 106 -13.38 -12.92 -4.60
N THR A 107 -12.30 -13.70 -4.59
CA THR A 107 -12.24 -14.93 -3.80
C THR A 107 -11.83 -14.60 -2.37
N ALA A 108 -12.70 -14.91 -1.40
CA ALA A 108 -12.54 -14.49 0.00
C ALA A 108 -11.36 -15.17 0.71
N GLN A 109 -11.19 -16.47 0.50
CA GLN A 109 -10.14 -17.26 1.14
C GLN A 109 -8.88 -17.30 0.29
N PRO A 110 -7.69 -17.19 0.89
CA PRO A 110 -6.43 -17.50 0.23
C PRO A 110 -6.50 -18.85 -0.51
N PRO A 111 -6.06 -18.92 -1.77
CA PRO A 111 -5.20 -17.96 -2.46
C PRO A 111 -5.91 -16.77 -3.15
N GLY A 112 -7.19 -16.54 -2.84
CA GLY A 112 -7.96 -15.38 -3.28
C GLY A 112 -7.54 -14.04 -2.68
N LEU A 113 -7.74 -12.95 -3.42
CA LEU A 113 -7.28 -11.61 -3.01
C LEU A 113 -8.16 -10.94 -1.95
N GLY A 114 -9.40 -11.40 -1.75
CA GLY A 114 -10.26 -10.91 -0.68
C GLY A 114 -10.92 -9.56 -0.94
N PHE A 115 -11.08 -9.14 -2.21
CA PHE A 115 -11.93 -7.99 -2.59
C PHE A 115 -13.41 -8.39 -2.52
N VAL A 116 -13.88 -8.63 -1.29
CA VAL A 116 -15.25 -9.00 -0.94
C VAL A 116 -15.65 -8.33 0.36
N ALA A 117 -16.94 -8.21 0.63
CA ALA A 117 -17.43 -7.81 1.95
C ALA A 117 -16.93 -8.80 3.03
N PRO A 118 -16.62 -8.31 4.26
CA PRO A 118 -16.20 -9.20 5.34
C PRO A 118 -17.31 -10.17 5.73
N SER A 119 -16.93 -11.35 6.21
CA SER A 119 -17.89 -12.39 6.60
C SER A 119 -18.86 -11.94 7.71
N ARG A 120 -18.46 -10.96 8.52
CA ARG A 120 -19.26 -10.33 9.57
C ARG A 120 -18.92 -8.85 9.67
N THR A 121 -19.91 -7.99 9.85
CA THR A 121 -19.72 -6.52 9.86
C THR A 121 -18.98 -6.01 11.09
N TRP A 122 -19.01 -6.72 12.22
CA TRP A 122 -18.28 -6.32 13.44
C TRP A 122 -16.75 -6.27 13.24
N PHE A 123 -16.22 -6.91 12.19
CA PHE A 123 -14.81 -6.74 11.83
C PHE A 123 -14.46 -5.28 11.51
N PHE A 124 -15.41 -4.44 11.09
CA PHE A 124 -15.18 -3.01 10.97
C PHE A 124 -15.03 -2.31 12.33
N ALA A 125 -15.81 -2.70 13.34
CA ALA A 125 -15.63 -2.20 14.69
C ALA A 125 -14.26 -2.61 15.26
N LEU A 126 -13.86 -3.87 15.03
CA LEU A 126 -12.51 -4.32 15.39
C LEU A 126 -11.41 -3.56 14.63
N ALA A 127 -11.62 -3.28 13.34
CA ALA A 127 -10.70 -2.50 12.52
C ALA A 127 -10.56 -1.06 13.03
N ILE A 128 -11.66 -0.41 13.41
CA ILE A 128 -11.66 0.92 14.01
C ILE A 128 -10.89 0.90 15.33
N ALA A 129 -11.21 -0.05 16.23
CA ALA A 129 -10.49 -0.20 17.49
C ALA A 129 -8.98 -0.43 17.26
N THR A 130 -8.62 -1.28 16.29
CA THR A 130 -7.23 -1.54 15.92
C THR A 130 -6.55 -0.26 15.43
N GLY A 131 -7.14 0.44 14.44
CA GLY A 131 -6.55 1.65 13.88
C GLY A 131 -6.42 2.80 14.89
N LEU A 132 -7.31 2.88 15.88
CA LEU A 132 -7.26 3.90 16.93
C LEU A 132 -6.25 3.56 18.03
N LEU A 133 -6.21 2.31 18.50
CA LEU A 133 -5.39 1.92 19.65
C LEU A 133 -3.93 1.70 19.29
N LEU A 134 -3.66 1.22 18.07
CA LEU A 134 -2.33 0.75 17.73
C LEU A 134 -1.25 1.84 17.65
N PRO A 135 -1.52 3.06 17.13
CA PRO A 135 -0.55 4.14 17.19
C PRO A 135 -0.07 4.45 18.61
N TRP A 136 -0.96 4.36 19.61
CA TRP A 136 -0.60 4.60 21.01
C TRP A 136 0.26 3.49 21.59
N ILE A 137 -0.12 2.23 21.36
CA ILE A 137 0.67 1.08 21.81
C ILE A 137 2.04 1.08 21.12
N GLY A 138 2.03 1.36 19.81
CA GLY A 138 3.20 1.45 18.97
C GLY A 138 4.15 2.56 19.38
N SER A 139 3.63 3.75 19.73
CA SER A 139 4.46 4.87 20.18
C SER A 139 5.10 4.59 21.53
N LEU A 140 4.40 3.97 22.47
CA LEU A 140 4.97 3.53 23.75
C LEU A 140 6.11 2.53 23.55
N LEU A 141 5.90 1.54 22.69
CA LEU A 141 6.93 0.55 22.36
C LEU A 141 8.14 1.20 21.69
N THR A 142 7.89 2.10 20.74
CA THR A 142 8.93 2.83 20.00
C THR A 142 9.75 3.70 20.95
N GLN A 143 9.10 4.46 21.84
CA GLN A 143 9.76 5.31 22.83
C GLN A 143 10.59 4.50 23.83
N TRP A 144 10.05 3.37 24.28
CA TRP A 144 10.78 2.46 25.16
C TRP A 144 12.06 1.94 24.50
N LEU A 145 11.98 1.53 23.23
CA LEU A 145 13.14 1.07 22.44
C LEU A 145 14.10 2.19 22.03
N ALA A 146 13.60 3.41 21.88
CA ALA A 146 14.40 4.56 21.50
C ALA A 146 15.33 5.03 22.63
N HIS A 147 15.20 4.52 23.87
CA HIS A 147 16.09 4.83 24.99
C HIS A 147 16.35 6.35 25.19
N GLY A 148 15.34 7.19 24.95
CA GLY A 148 15.46 8.65 25.09
C GLY A 148 15.98 9.38 23.85
N HIS A 149 16.26 8.70 22.74
CA HIS A 149 16.47 9.36 21.45
C HIS A 149 15.22 10.15 21.02
N PRO A 150 15.39 11.35 20.44
CA PRO A 150 14.26 12.11 19.95
C PRO A 150 13.55 11.32 18.84
N VAL A 151 12.36 10.83 19.15
CA VAL A 151 11.43 10.25 18.17
C VAL A 151 10.64 11.41 17.55
N THR A 152 11.35 12.40 17.01
CA THR A 152 10.71 13.44 16.20
C THR A 152 10.45 12.80 14.84
N GLN A 153 9.21 12.42 14.61
CA GLN A 153 8.78 12.09 13.26
C GLN A 153 8.82 13.40 12.46
N ASP A 154 9.58 13.44 11.37
CA ASP A 154 9.67 14.57 10.43
C ASP A 154 8.30 15.10 9.94
N ILE A 155 7.25 14.34 10.21
CA ILE A 155 5.83 14.69 10.14
C ILE A 155 5.57 16.14 10.59
N GLU A 156 6.02 16.61 11.76
CA GLU A 156 5.72 17.97 12.21
C GLU A 156 6.36 19.05 11.32
N GLN A 157 7.61 18.85 10.91
CA GLN A 157 8.33 19.80 10.05
C GLN A 157 7.80 19.81 8.61
N ILE A 158 7.46 18.62 8.09
CA ILE A 158 6.81 18.45 6.77
C ILE A 158 5.44 19.15 6.78
N GLY A 159 4.65 18.99 7.84
CA GLY A 159 3.35 19.64 7.99
C GLY A 159 3.43 21.17 8.02
N ALA A 160 4.39 21.73 8.76
CA ALA A 160 4.58 23.18 8.90
C ALA A 160 4.98 23.88 7.60
N ARG A 161 5.77 23.21 6.75
CA ARG A 161 6.28 23.77 5.49
C ARG A 161 5.41 23.43 4.28
N THR A 162 4.28 22.74 4.46
CA THR A 162 3.42 22.31 3.33
C THR A 162 2.15 23.16 3.24
N PRO A 163 1.84 23.75 2.07
CA PRO A 163 0.59 24.49 1.85
C PRO A 163 -0.65 23.65 2.21
N LEU A 164 -1.71 24.29 2.73
CA LEU A 164 -2.92 23.59 3.19
C LEU A 164 -3.54 22.69 2.11
N ALA A 165 -3.65 23.18 0.87
CA ALA A 165 -4.22 22.42 -0.24
C ALA A 165 -3.42 21.13 -0.51
N SER A 166 -2.09 21.21 -0.52
CA SER A 166 -1.21 20.04 -0.68
C SER A 166 -1.31 19.08 0.49
N ARG A 167 -1.45 19.57 1.73
CA ARG A 167 -1.70 18.71 2.91
C ARG A 167 -3.01 17.94 2.79
N LEU A 168 -4.11 18.60 2.41
CA LEU A 168 -5.41 17.95 2.25
C LEU A 168 -5.36 16.87 1.17
N LEU A 169 -4.72 17.15 0.02
CA LEU A 169 -4.56 16.17 -1.04
C LEU A 169 -3.67 14.98 -0.60
N LEU A 170 -2.59 15.26 0.12
CA LEU A 170 -1.71 14.22 0.66
C LEU A 170 -2.45 13.31 1.64
N VAL A 171 -3.32 13.86 2.51
CA VAL A 171 -4.17 13.07 3.41
C VAL A 171 -5.06 12.10 2.62
N LEU A 172 -5.74 12.57 1.57
CA LEU A 172 -6.60 11.70 0.74
C LEU A 172 -5.82 10.51 0.17
N VAL A 173 -4.61 10.75 -0.29
CA VAL A 173 -3.76 9.75 -0.92
C VAL A 173 -3.17 8.78 0.13
N VAL A 174 -2.66 9.28 1.26
CA VAL A 174 -1.99 8.48 2.32
C VAL A 174 -2.98 7.70 3.20
N VAL A 175 -4.19 8.23 3.41
CA VAL A 175 -5.22 7.59 4.24
C VAL A 175 -6.15 6.69 3.41
N GLY A 176 -6.35 7.02 2.14
CA GLY A 176 -7.24 6.27 1.24
C GLY A 176 -6.48 5.34 0.31
N VAL A 177 -5.75 5.92 -0.64
CA VAL A 177 -5.18 5.19 -1.79
C VAL A 177 -4.06 4.24 -1.35
N GLY A 178 -3.12 4.72 -0.54
CA GLY A 178 -1.99 3.93 -0.04
C GLY A 178 -2.43 2.63 0.65
N PRO A 179 -3.29 2.71 1.69
CA PRO A 179 -3.81 1.53 2.37
C PRO A 179 -4.51 0.53 1.45
N VAL A 180 -5.27 0.98 0.45
CA VAL A 180 -5.93 0.07 -0.51
C VAL A 180 -4.91 -0.74 -1.31
N VAL A 181 -3.91 -0.07 -1.91
CA VAL A 181 -2.92 -0.77 -2.74
C VAL A 181 -1.99 -1.64 -1.89
N GLU A 182 -1.58 -1.17 -0.72
CA GLU A 182 -0.71 -1.93 0.18
C GLU A 182 -1.42 -3.16 0.76
N GLU A 183 -2.68 -3.05 1.17
CA GLU A 183 -3.45 -4.22 1.62
C GLU A 183 -3.68 -5.22 0.48
N LEU A 184 -3.90 -4.77 -0.75
CA LEU A 184 -3.92 -5.67 -1.91
C LEU A 184 -2.56 -6.39 -2.05
N LEU A 185 -1.45 -5.66 -2.06
CA LEU A 185 -0.12 -6.21 -2.30
C LEU A 185 0.31 -7.21 -1.23
N PHE A 186 0.15 -6.83 0.04
CA PHE A 186 0.63 -7.64 1.15
C PHE A 186 -0.40 -8.69 1.60
N ARG A 187 -1.69 -8.33 1.73
CA ARG A 187 -2.73 -9.22 2.31
C ARG A 187 -3.51 -9.94 1.22
N GLY A 188 -3.73 -9.30 0.09
CA GLY A 188 -4.35 -9.92 -1.08
C GLY A 188 -3.40 -10.87 -1.80
N VAL A 189 -2.20 -10.40 -2.16
CA VAL A 189 -1.28 -11.09 -3.08
C VAL A 189 -0.20 -11.88 -2.34
N LEU A 190 0.67 -11.22 -1.56
CA LEU A 190 1.82 -11.87 -0.92
C LEU A 190 1.41 -12.91 0.12
N LEU A 191 0.51 -12.56 1.05
CA LEU A 191 -0.01 -13.48 2.06
C LEU A 191 -0.69 -14.69 1.39
N SER A 192 -1.49 -14.47 0.36
CA SER A 192 -2.13 -15.54 -0.41
C SER A 192 -1.14 -16.46 -1.09
N ALA A 193 -0.07 -15.91 -1.66
CA ALA A 193 1.01 -16.70 -2.24
C ALA A 193 1.73 -17.52 -1.16
N LEU A 194 2.10 -16.91 -0.03
CA LEU A 194 2.80 -17.58 1.07
C LEU A 194 1.98 -18.71 1.70
N MET A 195 0.66 -18.52 1.83
CA MET A 195 -0.26 -19.53 2.37
C MET A 195 -0.36 -20.80 1.52
N ARG A 196 0.09 -20.75 0.26
CA ARG A 196 0.21 -21.95 -0.60
C ARG A 196 1.46 -22.77 -0.30
N HIS A 197 2.44 -22.19 0.37
CA HIS A 197 3.76 -22.79 0.57
C HIS A 197 4.09 -23.05 2.04
N CYS A 198 3.40 -22.40 2.97
CA CYS A 198 3.66 -22.57 4.41
C CYS A 198 2.39 -22.40 5.26
N ARG A 199 2.49 -22.79 6.53
CA ARG A 199 1.40 -22.67 7.52
C ARG A 199 1.05 -21.20 7.75
N ALA A 200 -0.21 -20.92 8.08
CA ALA A 200 -0.73 -19.57 8.26
C ALA A 200 0.13 -18.67 9.17
N GLY A 201 0.63 -19.19 10.29
CA GLY A 201 1.48 -18.42 11.20
C GLY A 201 2.79 -17.94 10.55
N LEU A 202 3.45 -18.80 9.76
CA LEU A 202 4.68 -18.42 9.05
C LEU A 202 4.36 -17.47 7.88
N ALA A 203 3.26 -17.68 7.16
CA ALA A 203 2.82 -16.80 6.09
C ALA A 203 2.53 -15.38 6.61
N VAL A 204 1.86 -15.26 7.76
CA VAL A 204 1.63 -13.99 8.46
C VAL A 204 2.98 -13.35 8.83
N ALA A 205 3.86 -14.09 9.52
CA ALA A 205 5.15 -13.56 9.94
C ALA A 205 5.99 -13.02 8.75
N LEU A 206 6.09 -13.79 7.67
CA LEU A 206 6.87 -13.40 6.48
C LEU A 206 6.25 -12.22 5.75
N SER A 207 4.93 -12.20 5.56
CA SER A 207 4.25 -11.06 4.92
C SER A 207 4.35 -9.79 5.76
N SER A 208 4.22 -9.90 7.09
CA SER A 208 4.29 -8.76 8.00
C SER A 208 5.72 -8.21 8.12
N LEU A 209 6.72 -9.09 8.12
CA LEU A 209 8.13 -8.69 8.09
C LEU A 209 8.47 -7.97 6.77
N ALA A 210 8.03 -8.51 5.63
CA ALA A 210 8.22 -7.85 4.33
C ALA A 210 7.58 -6.45 4.28
N PHE A 211 6.36 -6.32 4.82
CA PHE A 211 5.68 -5.03 4.95
C PHE A 211 6.51 -4.05 5.81
N ALA A 212 6.98 -4.46 6.98
CA ALA A 212 7.73 -3.55 7.84
C ALA A 212 9.09 -3.13 7.25
N LEU A 213 9.81 -4.07 6.63
CA LEU A 213 11.12 -3.80 6.05
C LEU A 213 11.06 -2.79 4.89
N ILE A 214 10.02 -2.85 4.04
CA ILE A 214 9.92 -1.93 2.91
C ILE A 214 9.65 -0.47 3.32
N HIS A 215 9.20 -0.25 4.56
CA HIS A 215 8.94 1.08 5.12
C HIS A 215 10.17 1.70 5.80
N LEU A 216 11.24 0.94 6.07
CA LEU A 216 12.44 1.47 6.73
C LEU A 216 13.09 2.66 5.99
N PRO A 217 13.23 2.67 4.65
CA PRO A 217 13.84 3.81 3.96
C PRO A 217 13.08 5.12 4.14
N GLY A 218 11.74 5.07 4.26
CA GLY A 218 10.90 6.24 4.51
C GLY A 218 10.90 6.71 5.96
N LEU A 219 11.54 5.95 6.86
CA LEU A 219 11.73 6.26 8.28
C LEU A 219 13.20 6.55 8.60
N ASP A 220 14.00 6.93 7.61
CA ASP A 220 15.46 7.15 7.75
C ASP A 220 16.18 5.98 8.43
N TYR A 221 15.70 4.75 8.19
CA TYR A 221 16.24 3.52 8.77
C TYR A 221 16.23 3.49 10.32
N GLN A 222 15.31 4.23 10.95
CA GLN A 222 15.08 4.20 12.39
C GLN A 222 14.53 2.83 12.83
N TRP A 223 15.44 1.90 13.11
CA TRP A 223 15.12 0.50 13.40
C TRP A 223 14.16 0.33 14.59
N TYR A 224 14.15 1.26 15.54
CA TYR A 224 13.25 1.24 16.70
C TYR A 224 11.77 1.42 16.34
N ALA A 225 11.44 1.89 15.13
CA ALA A 225 10.07 1.95 14.61
C ALA A 225 9.59 0.62 14.01
N LEU A 226 10.51 -0.31 13.71
CA LEU A 226 10.22 -1.58 13.07
C LEU A 226 9.24 -2.46 13.88
N PRO A 227 9.34 -2.56 15.22
CA PRO A 227 8.39 -3.36 16.00
C PRO A 227 6.96 -2.84 15.92
N ASN A 228 6.76 -1.52 15.86
CA ASN A 228 5.44 -0.93 15.65
C ASN A 228 4.87 -1.31 14.26
N LEU A 229 5.68 -1.17 13.21
CA LEU A 229 5.28 -1.58 11.86
C LEU A 229 4.97 -3.08 11.77
N LEU A 230 5.77 -3.93 12.42
CA LEU A 230 5.51 -5.37 12.49
C LEU A 230 4.17 -5.65 13.17
N LEU A 231 3.91 -4.98 14.30
CA LEU A 231 2.68 -5.18 15.06
C LEU A 231 1.44 -4.80 14.23
N LEU A 232 1.46 -3.63 13.59
CA LEU A 232 0.42 -3.23 12.64
C LEU A 232 0.28 -4.29 11.55
N ALA A 233 1.40 -4.69 10.96
CA ALA A 233 1.36 -5.58 9.83
C ALA A 233 0.81 -6.98 10.16
N VAL A 234 1.07 -7.49 11.36
CA VAL A 234 0.52 -8.74 11.87
C VAL A 234 -0.99 -8.61 12.09
N LEU A 235 -1.45 -7.53 12.72
CA LEU A 235 -2.87 -7.33 13.00
C LEU A 235 -3.69 -7.16 11.72
N LEU A 236 -3.17 -6.46 10.71
CA LEU A 236 -3.79 -6.37 9.39
C LEU A 236 -3.90 -7.74 8.72
N ALA A 237 -2.87 -8.59 8.84
CA ALA A 237 -2.93 -9.96 8.33
C ALA A 237 -3.95 -10.83 9.09
N VAL A 238 -4.05 -10.68 10.42
CA VAL A 238 -5.08 -11.35 11.23
C VAL A 238 -6.49 -10.90 10.84
N LEU A 239 -6.69 -9.59 10.65
CA LEU A 239 -7.97 -9.04 10.14
C LEU A 239 -8.31 -9.62 8.77
N ARG A 240 -7.33 -9.73 7.86
CA ARG A 240 -7.52 -10.35 6.54
C ARG A 240 -7.98 -11.81 6.64
N LEU A 241 -7.35 -12.61 7.50
CA LEU A 241 -7.66 -14.03 7.65
C LEU A 241 -8.99 -14.26 8.37
N GLY A 242 -9.24 -13.50 9.44
CA GLY A 242 -10.47 -13.60 10.22
C GLY A 242 -11.71 -13.12 9.47
N SER A 243 -11.62 -11.96 8.81
CA SER A 243 -12.75 -11.36 8.09
C SER A 243 -12.94 -11.90 6.68
N LYS A 244 -11.93 -12.61 6.14
CA LYS A 244 -11.88 -13.10 4.75
C LYS A 244 -11.95 -11.97 3.71
N SER A 245 -11.63 -10.74 4.13
CA SER A 245 -11.73 -9.51 3.35
C SER A 245 -10.51 -8.63 3.62
N ILE A 246 -10.07 -7.87 2.62
CA ILE A 246 -9.03 -6.83 2.84
C ILE A 246 -9.61 -5.56 3.46
N TRP A 247 -10.91 -5.30 3.34
CA TRP A 247 -11.50 -4.01 3.70
C TRP A 247 -11.39 -3.63 5.18
N PRO A 248 -11.53 -4.57 6.15
CA PRO A 248 -11.22 -4.26 7.55
C PRO A 248 -9.75 -3.87 7.75
N GLY A 249 -8.83 -4.51 7.03
CA GLY A 249 -7.41 -4.12 7.03
C GLY A 249 -7.20 -2.72 6.47
N VAL A 250 -7.81 -2.42 5.31
CA VAL A 250 -7.76 -1.10 4.66
C VAL A 250 -8.26 -0.01 5.61
N LEU A 251 -9.38 -0.26 6.30
CA LEU A 251 -9.95 0.69 7.26
C LEU A 251 -9.02 0.91 8.46
N ALA A 252 -8.54 -0.16 9.09
CA ALA A 252 -7.63 -0.07 10.23
C ALA A 252 -6.34 0.67 9.87
N HIS A 253 -5.77 0.35 8.70
CA HIS A 253 -4.57 0.98 8.18
C HIS A 253 -4.80 2.46 7.84
N GLY A 254 -5.90 2.79 7.17
CA GLY A 254 -6.29 4.18 6.90
C GLY A 254 -6.45 5.01 8.19
N ILE A 255 -7.12 4.48 9.21
CA ILE A 255 -7.26 5.17 10.51
C ILE A 255 -5.89 5.36 11.18
N ASN A 256 -5.03 4.34 11.17
CA ASN A 256 -3.67 4.43 11.70
C ASN A 256 -2.89 5.56 10.99
N ASN A 257 -2.96 5.62 9.66
CA ASN A 257 -2.32 6.67 8.86
C ASN A 257 -2.93 8.04 9.14
N LEU A 258 -4.26 8.13 9.29
CA LEU A 258 -4.94 9.37 9.62
C LEU A 258 -4.43 9.95 10.95
N LEU A 259 -4.30 9.12 11.99
CA LEU A 259 -3.77 9.55 13.28
C LEU A 259 -2.32 10.02 13.18
N ALA A 260 -1.49 9.36 12.36
CA ALA A 260 -0.11 9.80 12.12
C ALA A 260 -0.05 11.18 11.44
N VAL A 261 -0.93 11.45 10.46
CA VAL A 261 -0.91 12.71 9.69
C VAL A 261 -1.67 13.86 10.35
N VAL A 262 -2.50 13.61 11.37
CA VAL A 262 -3.17 14.68 12.15
C VAL A 262 -2.15 15.66 12.75
N GLY A 263 -0.95 15.18 13.10
CA GLY A 263 0.16 16.03 13.56
C GLY A 263 0.51 17.16 12.59
N TRP A 264 0.33 16.97 11.28
CA TRP A 264 0.56 18.01 10.25
C TRP A 264 -0.32 19.25 10.39
N PHE A 265 -1.44 19.16 11.10
CA PHE A 265 -2.40 20.25 11.26
C PHE A 265 -2.37 20.87 12.65
N ILE A 266 -1.99 20.09 13.66
CA ILE A 266 -1.89 20.56 15.05
C ILE A 266 -0.60 21.38 15.24
N ALA A 267 0.54 20.89 14.72
CA ALA A 267 1.84 21.56 14.89
C ALA A 267 1.88 22.98 14.31
N VAL A 268 1.12 23.23 13.23
CA VAL A 268 1.07 24.54 12.56
C VAL A 268 0.39 25.63 13.39
N ARG A 269 -0.48 25.25 14.34
CA ARG A 269 -1.18 26.22 15.21
C ARG A 269 -0.36 26.66 16.41
N ALA A 270 0.73 25.96 16.75
CA ALA A 270 1.57 26.28 17.90
C ALA A 270 2.64 27.34 17.61
N THR A 271 2.88 27.66 16.33
CA THR A 271 3.90 28.61 15.87
C THR A 271 3.31 29.81 15.11
N GLY A 272 1.99 29.96 15.09
CA GLY A 272 1.26 31.02 14.38
C GLY A 272 0.65 32.04 15.33
#